data_AF-W4GRD8-F1
#
_entry.id   AF-W4GRD8-F1
#
_cell.length_a   1.000
_cell.length_b   1.000
_cell.length_c   1.000
_cell.angle_alpha   90.00
_cell.angle_beta   90.00
_cell.angle_gamma   90.00
#
_symmetry.space_group_name_H-M   'P 1'
#
loop_
_entity.id
_entity.type
_entity.pdbx_description
1 polymer ?
#
loop_
_entity_poly.entity_id
_entity_poly.type
_entity_poly.pdbx_seq_one_letter_code
_entity_poly.pdbx_strand_id
1 'polypeptide(L)'
;MHDVVLVDEKWFYLTRVKKQFYVYDDEEVAARSVKSKHFITKVMFLAAVERPRYDHTRNTFFDGKIGVWPFVEVVAAKRTSRNRPKGVPVTMP
;
A
#
# COMPACT_ATOMS: atom_id res chain seq x y z
N MET A 1 -2.95 14.73 28.84
CA MET A 1 -3.60 13.87 27.84
C MET A 1 -3.02 14.17 26.45
N HIS A 2 -1.71 13.98 26.29
CA HIS A 2 -0.99 14.25 25.03
C HIS A 2 -0.07 13.10 24.61
N ASP A 3 0.00 12.03 25.40
CA ASP A 3 0.88 10.88 25.18
C ASP A 3 0.09 9.70 24.61
N VAL A 4 -0.68 9.97 23.55
CA VAL A 4 -1.49 8.95 22.87
C VAL A 4 -1.04 8.86 21.42
N VAL A 5 -0.55 7.68 21.05
CA VAL A 5 -0.24 7.33 19.66
C VAL A 5 -1.39 6.52 19.10
N LEU A 6 -1.99 7.00 18.02
CA LEU A 6 -2.99 6.27 17.28
C LEU A 6 -2.28 5.34 16.31
N VAL A 7 -2.58 4.05 16.42
CA VAL A 7 -2.03 3.00 15.55
C VAL A 7 -3.19 2.34 14.83
N ASP A 8 -3.10 2.26 13.51
CA ASP A 8 -4.13 1.63 12.67
C ASP A 8 -3.49 0.78 11.57
N GLU A 9 -4.20 -0.29 11.20
CA GLU A 9 -3.84 -1.20 10.11
C GLU A 9 -4.81 -1.00 8.94
N LYS A 10 -4.24 -0.76 7.75
CA LYS A 10 -5.07 -0.55 6.56
C LYS A 10 -4.55 -1.26 5.33
N TRP A 11 -5.49 -1.87 4.62
CA TRP A 11 -5.29 -2.52 3.33
C TRP A 11 -5.34 -1.53 2.18
N PHE A 12 -4.25 -1.44 1.41
CA PHE A 12 -4.17 -0.63 0.20
C PHE A 12 -4.02 -1.52 -1.04
N TYR A 13 -4.70 -1.15 -2.13
CA TYR A 13 -4.50 -1.78 -3.42
C TYR A 13 -3.28 -1.16 -4.10
N LEU A 14 -2.37 -1.99 -4.63
CA LEU A 14 -1.19 -1.53 -5.38
C LEU A 14 -1.59 -0.65 -6.58
N THR A 15 -2.75 -0.92 -7.16
CA THR A 15 -3.32 -0.13 -8.25
C THR A 15 -4.74 0.30 -7.93
N ARG A 16 -5.12 1.50 -8.41
CA ARG A 16 -6.51 1.96 -8.31
C ARG A 16 -7.41 1.01 -9.10
N VAL A 17 -8.51 0.61 -8.47
CA VAL A 17 -9.45 -0.40 -8.96
C VAL A 17 -10.18 0.08 -10.21
N LYS A 18 -10.58 1.35 -10.22
CA LYS A 18 -11.04 2.07 -11.40
C LYS A 18 -10.11 3.26 -11.58
N LYS A 19 -9.41 3.32 -12.70
CA LYS A 19 -8.57 4.46 -13.09
C LYS A 19 -8.99 4.87 -14.49
N GLN A 20 -9.37 6.14 -14.64
CA GLN A 20 -9.59 6.75 -15.94
C GLN A 20 -8.25 7.31 -16.43
N PHE A 21 -8.00 7.15 -17.72
CA PHE A 21 -6.84 7.70 -18.41
C PHE A 21 -7.38 8.55 -19.55
N TYR A 22 -6.79 9.72 -19.76
CA TYR A 22 -6.93 10.44 -21.02
C TYR A 22 -5.85 9.88 -21.94
N VAL A 23 -6.26 9.45 -23.12
CA VAL A 23 -5.39 8.85 -24.15
C VAL A 23 -5.71 9.57 -25.45
N TYR A 24 -4.70 9.93 -26.22
CA TYR A 24 -4.87 10.51 -27.55
C TYR A 24 -5.23 9.40 -28.56
N ASP A 25 -5.86 9.77 -29.67
CA ASP A 25 -6.37 8.80 -30.65
C ASP A 25 -5.27 7.93 -31.30
N ASP A 26 -4.01 8.38 -31.24
CA ASP A 26 -2.82 7.73 -31.78
C ASP A 26 -2.01 6.93 -30.74
N GLU A 27 -2.40 6.93 -29.46
CA GLU A 27 -1.71 6.18 -28.41
C GLU A 27 -2.37 4.84 -28.10
N GLU A 28 -1.56 3.78 -27.99
CA GLU A 28 -2.05 2.49 -27.51
C GLU A 28 -2.43 2.57 -26.03
N VAL A 29 -3.71 2.32 -25.73
CA VAL A 29 -4.20 2.25 -24.36
C VAL A 29 -3.48 1.11 -23.64
N ALA A 30 -2.80 1.43 -22.54
CA ALA A 30 -2.17 0.44 -21.68
C ALA A 30 -3.20 -0.64 -21.28
N ALA A 31 -3.01 -1.86 -21.80
CA ALA A 31 -3.90 -2.99 -21.55
C ALA A 31 -3.83 -3.41 -20.07
N ARG A 32 -4.65 -2.78 -19.23
CA ARG A 32 -4.82 -3.18 -17.83
C ARG A 32 -6.15 -3.89 -17.67
N SER A 33 -6.22 -5.15 -18.09
CA SER A 33 -7.37 -6.02 -17.81
C SER A 33 -7.07 -6.93 -16.63
N VAL A 34 -7.76 -6.71 -15.51
CA VAL A 34 -7.81 -7.65 -14.39
C VAL A 34 -9.26 -8.08 -14.22
N LYS A 35 -9.51 -9.39 -14.25
CA LYS A 35 -10.89 -9.94 -14.26
C LYS A 35 -11.71 -9.60 -13.02
N SER A 36 -11.05 -9.33 -11.89
CA SER A 36 -11.71 -8.98 -10.62
C SER A 36 -10.77 -8.21 -9.70
N LYS A 37 -11.33 -7.34 -8.85
CA LYS A 37 -10.62 -6.59 -7.80
C LYS A 37 -9.81 -7.51 -6.87
N HIS A 38 -10.24 -8.77 -6.69
CA HIS A 38 -9.54 -9.75 -5.86
C HIS A 38 -8.16 -10.14 -6.39
N PHE A 39 -7.90 -9.97 -7.68
CA PHE A 39 -6.59 -10.27 -8.28
C PHE A 39 -5.63 -9.08 -8.24
N ILE A 40 -6.06 -7.92 -7.75
CA ILE A 40 -5.17 -6.78 -7.53
C ILE A 40 -4.41 -7.03 -6.23
N THR A 41 -3.08 -7.02 -6.28
CA THR A 41 -2.21 -7.13 -5.11
C THR A 41 -2.60 -6.08 -4.07
N LYS A 42 -2.87 -6.54 -2.84
CA LYS A 42 -3.07 -5.68 -1.68
C LYS A 42 -1.82 -5.71 -0.82
N VAL A 43 -1.52 -4.58 -0.20
CA VAL A 43 -0.46 -4.43 0.79
C VAL A 43 -1.09 -3.88 2.06
N MET A 44 -0.79 -4.51 3.20
CA MET A 44 -1.20 -4.00 4.51
C MET A 44 -0.15 -3.00 4.99
N PHE A 45 -0.60 -1.89 5.55
CA PHE A 45 0.28 -0.91 6.16
C PHE A 45 -0.15 -0.66 7.59
N LEU A 46 0.83 -0.60 8.48
CA LEU A 46 0.69 -0.07 9.82
C LEU A 46 1.06 1.41 9.81
N ALA A 47 0.17 2.27 10.26
CA ALA A 47 0.43 3.69 10.40
C ALA A 47 0.34 4.09 11.87
N ALA A 48 1.32 4.87 12.32
CA ALA A 48 1.31 5.47 13.65
C ALA A 48 1.27 7.01 13.52
N VAL A 49 0.29 7.62 14.17
CA VAL A 49 0.09 9.07 14.18
C VAL A 49 -0.15 9.55 15.60
N GLU A 50 0.59 10.57 16.00
CA GLU A 50 0.38 11.34 17.22
C GLU A 50 -0.35 12.65 16.89
N ARG A 51 -0.87 13.32 17.91
CA ARG A 51 -1.41 14.67 17.77
C ARG A 51 -0.30 15.65 17.36
N PRO A 52 -0.51 16.49 16.33
CA PRO A 52 0.45 17.54 16.00
C PRO A 52 0.68 18.48 17.18
N ARG A 53 1.95 18.77 17.48
CA ARG A 53 2.34 19.59 18.65
C ARG A 53 3.60 20.38 18.37
N TYR A 54 3.76 21.52 19.04
CA TYR A 54 4.99 22.30 18.95
C TYR A 54 6.11 21.62 19.75
N ASP A 55 7.25 21.37 19.11
CA ASP A 55 8.43 20.84 19.76
C ASP A 55 9.31 22.02 20.22
N HIS A 56 9.31 22.29 21.53
CA HIS A 56 10.12 23.35 22.12
C HIS A 56 11.64 23.09 22.02
N THR A 57 12.07 21.84 21.89
CA THR A 57 13.50 21.50 21.77
C THR A 57 14.03 21.79 20.37
N ARG A 58 13.22 21.52 19.35
CA ARG A 58 13.58 21.78 17.94
C ARG A 58 13.10 23.12 17.43
N ASN A 59 12.29 23.84 18.23
CA ASN A 59 11.65 25.10 17.87
C ASN A 59 10.84 25.00 16.55
N THR A 60 10.19 23.85 16.34
CA THR A 60 9.46 23.50 15.12
C THR A 60 8.15 22.80 15.45
N PHE A 61 7.16 22.91 14.55
CA PHE A 61 5.90 22.17 14.70
C PHE A 61 6.07 20.72 14.23
N PHE A 62 5.70 19.75 15.07
CA PHE A 62 5.66 18.35 14.70
C PHE A 62 4.29 18.02 14.11
N ASP A 63 4.29 17.47 12.90
CA ASP A 63 3.08 17.14 12.13
C ASP A 63 2.30 15.92 12.67
N GLY A 64 2.79 15.27 13.73
CA GLY A 64 2.16 14.09 14.30
C GLY A 64 2.42 12.80 13.51
N LYS A 65 3.05 12.87 12.34
CA LYS A 65 3.35 11.69 11.52
C LYS A 65 4.59 10.98 12.07
N ILE A 66 4.42 9.79 12.66
CA ILE A 66 5.53 9.00 13.18
C ILE A 66 6.10 8.11 12.07
N GLY A 67 5.23 7.34 11.40
CA GLY A 67 5.69 6.42 10.37
C GLY A 67 4.58 5.58 9.75
N VAL A 68 4.93 4.97 8.61
CA VAL A 68 4.10 4.02 7.88
C VAL A 68 4.99 2.85 7.47
N TRP A 69 4.64 1.64 7.88
CA TRP A 69 5.41 0.43 7.60
C TRP A 69 4.57 -0.58 6.81
N PRO A 70 5.10 -1.16 5.71
CA PRO A 70 4.43 -2.25 5.01
C PRO A 70 4.55 -3.55 5.81
N PHE A 71 3.42 -4.19 6.10
CA PHE A 71 3.38 -5.60 6.51
C PHE A 71 3.29 -6.46 5.25
N VAL A 72 4.44 -6.92 4.79
CA VAL A 72 4.55 -7.81 3.63
C VAL A 72 5.60 -8.88 3.94
N GLU A 73 5.20 -10.13 3.84
CA GLU A 73 6.11 -11.27 3.86
C GLU A 73 6.39 -11.74 2.43
N VAL A 74 7.65 -12.04 2.13
CA VAL A 74 8.02 -12.68 0.86
C VAL A 74 8.01 -14.19 1.07
N VAL A 75 6.91 -14.83 0.66
CA VAL A 75 6.69 -16.27 0.78
C VAL A 75 6.74 -16.93 -0.59
N ALA A 76 7.33 -18.12 -0.69
CA ALA A 76 7.31 -18.89 -1.93
C ALA A 76 5.88 -19.33 -2.31
N ALA A 77 5.52 -19.20 -3.58
CA ALA A 77 4.22 -19.62 -4.09
C ALA A 77 3.95 -21.11 -3.76
N LYS A 78 2.92 -21.39 -2.96
CA LYS A 78 2.59 -22.76 -2.49
C LYS A 78 2.04 -23.66 -3.61
N ARG A 79 1.35 -23.08 -4.61
CA ARG A 79 0.70 -23.80 -5.73
C ARG A 79 1.14 -23.21 -7.06
N THR A 80 1.24 -24.06 -8.08
CA THR A 80 1.36 -23.67 -9.48
C THR A 80 0.03 -23.10 -9.96
N SER A 81 0.09 -21.98 -10.69
CA SER A 81 -1.06 -21.37 -11.35
C SER A 81 -0.65 -20.91 -12.75
N ARG A 82 -1.64 -20.64 -13.62
CA ARG A 82 -1.39 -20.24 -15.02
C ARG A 82 -0.41 -19.06 -15.16
N ASN A 83 -0.40 -18.15 -14.18
CA ASN A 83 0.43 -16.94 -14.22
C ASN A 83 1.64 -17.02 -13.27
N ARG A 84 1.82 -18.12 -12.51
CA ARG A 84 2.87 -18.22 -11.50
C ARG A 84 3.24 -19.67 -11.16
N PRO A 85 4.48 -20.12 -11.45
CA PRO A 85 4.96 -21.43 -11.03
C PRO A 85 5.18 -21.51 -9.51
N LYS A 86 5.15 -22.74 -8.96
CA LYS A 86 5.42 -23.01 -7.54
C LYS A 86 6.87 -22.60 -7.24
N GLY A 87 7.10 -21.99 -6.07
CA GLY A 87 8.43 -21.58 -5.64
C GLY A 87 8.83 -20.15 -5.99
N VAL A 88 8.11 -19.45 -6.87
CA VAL A 88 8.37 -18.03 -7.17
C VAL A 88 8.11 -17.17 -5.93
N PRO A 89 8.97 -16.20 -5.59
CA PRO A 89 8.74 -15.29 -4.47
C PRO A 89 7.42 -14.53 -4.68
N VAL A 90 6.57 -14.58 -3.67
CA VAL A 90 5.29 -13.87 -3.61
C VAL A 90 5.31 -13.00 -2.39
N THR A 91 5.16 -11.70 -2.59
CA THR A 91 4.78 -10.77 -1.53
C THR A 91 3.35 -11.08 -1.11
N MET A 92 3.21 -11.78 0.01
CA MET A 92 1.95 -11.96 0.71
C MET A 92 1.87 -10.91 1.81
N PRO A 93 0.74 -10.21 1.94
CA PRO A 93 0.51 -9.38 3.10
C PRO A 93 0.00 -10.21 4.29
#